data_AF-A0A953Q984-F1
#
_entry.id   AF-A0A953Q984-F1
#
_cell.length_a   1.000
_cell.length_b   1.000
_cell.length_c   1.000
_cell.angle_alpha   90.00
_cell.angle_beta   90.00
_cell.angle_gamma   90.00
#
_symmetry.space_group_name_H-M   'P 1'
#
loop_
_entity.id
_entity.type
_entity.pdbx_description
1 polymer ?
#
loop_
_entity_poly.entity_id
_entity_poly.type
_entity_poly.pdbx_seq_one_letter_code
_entity_poly.pdbx_strand_id
1 'polypeptide(L)'
;MSILFVLLMFLLIMTISYFLQPQEQPTVKPEIWAKPQPPRMQRELGLEIPQGYCFHPGHTWVLKETAENARVGVDGFATNLVGKIDHIDVIGPNRWVRQGQRLATISSGDT
;
A
#
# COMPACT_ATOMS: atom_id res chain seq x y z
N MET A 1 -36.63 -32.62 -23.88
CA MET A 1 -37.04 -32.59 -22.45
C MET A 1 -35.86 -32.46 -21.50
N SER A 2 -34.78 -33.24 -21.64
CA SER A 2 -33.58 -33.16 -20.78
C SER A 2 -32.79 -31.83 -20.86
N ILE A 3 -32.67 -31.24 -22.05
CA ILE A 3 -31.89 -30.01 -22.29
C ILE A 3 -32.44 -28.81 -21.49
N LEU A 4 -33.77 -28.71 -21.37
CA LEU A 4 -34.43 -27.65 -20.61
C LEU A 4 -34.07 -27.74 -19.11
N PHE A 5 -33.98 -28.97 -18.59
CA PHE A 5 -33.65 -29.22 -17.18
C PHE A 5 -32.19 -28.87 -16.86
N VAL A 6 -31.28 -29.15 -17.79
CA VAL A 6 -29.86 -28.79 -17.67
C VAL A 6 -29.70 -27.26 -17.65
N LEU A 7 -30.35 -26.54 -18.57
CA LEU A 7 -30.32 -25.08 -18.60
C LEU A 7 -30.89 -24.47 -17.32
N LEU A 8 -32.02 -24.98 -16.84
CA LEU A 8 -32.64 -24.53 -15.58
C LEU A 8 -31.68 -24.71 -14.40
N MET A 9 -31.01 -25.85 -14.32
CA MET A 9 -30.05 -26.15 -13.24
C MET A 9 -28.86 -25.19 -13.26
N PHE A 10 -28.28 -24.93 -14.44
CA PHE A 10 -27.17 -23.97 -14.57
C PHE A 10 -27.59 -22.56 -14.18
N LEU A 11 -28.79 -22.12 -14.59
CA LEU A 11 -29.32 -20.80 -14.26
C LEU A 11 -29.54 -20.67 -12.75
N LEU A 12 -30.08 -21.70 -12.12
CA LEU A 12 -30.29 -21.75 -10.67
C LEU A 12 -28.97 -21.71 -9.90
N ILE A 13 -27.96 -22.48 -10.33
CA ILE A 13 -26.61 -22.45 -9.75
C ILE A 13 -25.99 -21.06 -9.90
N MET A 14 -26.02 -20.46 -11.10
CA MET A 14 -25.48 -19.11 -11.31
C MET A 14 -26.17 -18.05 -10.45
N THR A 15 -27.50 -18.15 -10.30
CA THR A 15 -28.27 -17.21 -9.49
C THR A 15 -27.87 -17.32 -8.02
N ILE A 16 -27.81 -18.54 -7.49
CA ILE A 16 -27.36 -18.80 -6.11
C ILE A 16 -25.92 -18.32 -5.93
N SER A 17 -25.00 -18.66 -6.83
CA SER A 17 -23.61 -18.21 -6.76
C SER A 17 -23.51 -16.68 -6.80
N TYR A 18 -24.29 -16.00 -7.63
CA TYR A 18 -24.29 -14.55 -7.71
C TYR A 18 -24.78 -13.88 -6.42
N PHE A 19 -25.81 -14.42 -5.78
CA PHE A 19 -26.36 -13.85 -4.55
C PHE A 19 -25.63 -14.26 -3.27
N LEU A 20 -25.04 -15.47 -3.24
CA LEU A 20 -24.33 -15.98 -2.07
C LEU A 20 -22.85 -15.66 -2.08
N GLN A 21 -22.26 -15.22 -3.19
CA GLN A 21 -20.86 -14.85 -3.23
C GLN A 21 -20.73 -13.45 -2.65
N PRO A 22 -20.22 -13.30 -1.42
CA PRO A 22 -19.83 -12.00 -0.94
C PRO A 22 -18.81 -11.45 -1.93
N GLN A 23 -18.79 -10.13 -2.10
CA GLN A 23 -17.66 -9.43 -2.71
C GLN A 23 -16.42 -9.65 -1.84
N GLU A 24 -15.86 -10.86 -1.89
CA GLU A 24 -14.49 -11.09 -1.49
C GLU A 24 -13.66 -10.50 -2.63
N GLN A 25 -13.48 -9.17 -2.55
CA GLN A 25 -12.26 -8.58 -3.08
C GLN A 25 -11.14 -9.50 -2.63
N PRO A 26 -10.26 -9.98 -3.53
CA PRO A 26 -9.09 -10.74 -3.12
C PRO A 26 -8.33 -9.86 -2.14
N THR A 27 -8.58 -10.09 -0.86
CA THR A 27 -7.87 -9.45 0.23
C THR A 27 -6.50 -10.03 0.08
N VAL A 28 -5.61 -9.22 -0.51
CA VAL A 28 -4.18 -9.45 -0.45
C VAL A 28 -3.92 -9.65 1.03
N LYS A 29 -3.79 -10.92 1.42
CA LYS A 29 -3.50 -11.32 2.79
C LYS A 29 -2.28 -10.49 3.14
N PRO A 30 -2.36 -9.53 4.08
CA PRO A 30 -1.23 -8.68 4.35
C PRO A 30 -0.11 -9.64 4.73
N GLU A 31 0.89 -9.75 3.86
CA GLU A 31 2.15 -10.33 4.24
C GLU A 31 2.49 -9.61 5.53
N ILE A 32 2.70 -10.38 6.61
CA ILE A 32 3.06 -9.81 7.89
C ILE A 32 4.46 -9.25 7.69
N TRP A 33 4.53 -8.02 7.17
CA TRP A 33 5.77 -7.28 7.11
C TRP A 33 6.19 -7.14 8.55
N ALA A 34 7.31 -7.77 8.89
CA ALA A 34 7.95 -7.61 10.18
C ALA A 34 7.98 -6.10 10.48
N LYS A 35 7.55 -5.71 11.70
CA LYS A 35 7.57 -4.31 12.09
C LYS A 35 8.96 -3.74 11.78
N PRO A 36 9.05 -2.59 11.09
CA PRO A 36 10.33 -2.01 10.73
C PRO A 36 11.18 -1.87 11.98
N GLN A 37 12.43 -2.32 11.92
CA GLN A 37 13.37 -2.06 13.01
C GLN A 37 13.59 -0.54 13.09
N PRO A 38 13.70 0.02 14.30
CA PRO A 38 13.99 1.44 14.45
C PRO A 38 15.32 1.75 13.75
N PRO A 39 15.42 2.88 13.03
CA PRO A 39 16.64 3.25 12.34
C PRO A 39 17.78 3.46 13.34
N ARG A 40 19.00 3.09 12.93
CA ARG A 40 20.20 3.50 13.66
C ARG A 40 20.42 4.98 13.40
N MET A 41 20.39 5.78 14.46
CA MET A 41 20.62 7.22 14.37
C MET A 41 22.12 7.50 14.44
N GLN A 42 22.60 8.38 13.56
CA GLN A 42 23.95 8.94 13.59
C GLN A 42 23.87 10.44 13.81
N ARG A 43 24.75 10.96 14.66
CA ARG A 43 24.84 12.40 14.89
C ARG A 43 25.88 13.01 13.96
N GLU A 44 25.45 13.90 13.08
CA GLU A 44 26.32 14.67 12.19
C GLU A 44 25.94 16.15 12.30
N LEU A 45 26.92 17.04 12.52
CA LEU A 45 26.70 18.48 12.67
C LEU A 45 25.61 18.87 13.70
N GLY A 46 25.41 18.04 14.73
CA GLY A 46 24.37 18.26 15.75
C GLY A 46 22.95 17.85 15.34
N LEU A 47 22.79 17.30 14.14
CA LEU A 47 21.54 16.70 13.65
C LEU A 47 21.59 15.18 13.84
N GLU A 48 20.47 14.58 14.22
CA GLU A 48 20.32 13.13 14.27
C GLU A 48 19.72 12.63 12.95
N ILE A 49 20.55 11.96 12.15
CA ILE A 49 20.19 11.49 10.81
C ILE A 49 20.17 9.95 10.83
N PRO A 50 19.11 9.31 10.32
CA PRO A 50 19.04 7.86 10.27
C PRO A 50 20.01 7.31 9.21
N GLN A 51 20.79 6.29 9.59
CA GLN A 51 21.76 5.64 8.71
C GLN A 51 21.09 4.84 7.60
N GLY A 52 21.61 4.94 6.38
CA GLY A 52 21.15 4.17 5.22
C GLY A 52 19.91 4.73 4.53
N TYR A 53 19.40 5.87 4.99
CA TYR A 53 18.27 6.57 4.37
C TYR A 53 18.79 7.57 3.34
N CYS A 54 18.16 7.61 2.17
CA CYS A 54 18.37 8.65 1.18
C CYS A 54 17.13 9.54 1.11
N PHE A 55 17.32 10.86 1.18
CA PHE A 55 16.23 11.84 1.19
C PHE A 55 16.08 12.51 -0.18
N HIS A 56 14.85 12.80 -0.56
CA HIS A 56 14.50 13.56 -1.75
C HIS A 56 13.96 14.94 -1.36
N PRO A 57 14.24 16.02 -2.12
CA PRO A 57 13.73 17.36 -1.83
C PRO A 57 12.20 17.48 -1.74
N GLY A 58 11.47 16.49 -2.24
CA GLY A 58 10.01 16.38 -2.14
C GLY A 58 9.52 15.79 -0.81
N HIS A 59 10.31 15.85 0.26
CA HIS A 59 9.99 15.32 1.60
C HIS A 59 9.67 13.83 1.65
N THR A 60 10.36 13.07 0.81
CA THR A 60 10.31 11.61 0.81
C THR A 60 11.68 11.03 1.11
N TRP A 61 11.70 9.79 1.59
CA TRP A 61 12.92 9.03 1.82
C TRP A 61 12.80 7.63 1.25
N VAL A 62 13.96 7.03 0.99
CA VAL A 62 14.09 5.62 0.60
C VAL A 62 15.16 4.94 1.47
N LEU A 63 14.86 3.71 1.89
CA LEU A 63 15.75 2.79 2.58
C LEU A 63 15.84 1.51 1.76
N LYS A 64 17.04 1.12 1.37
CA LYS A 64 17.26 -0.17 0.70
C LYS A 64 17.12 -1.31 1.72
N GLU A 65 16.20 -2.24 1.49
CA GLU A 65 16.03 -3.41 2.36
C GLU A 65 16.76 -4.64 1.82
N THR A 66 16.69 -4.87 0.51
CA THR A 66 17.40 -5.96 -0.17
C THR A 66 17.94 -5.48 -1.52
N ALA A 67 18.48 -6.38 -2.35
CA ALA A 67 18.89 -6.03 -3.70
C ALA A 67 17.73 -5.53 -4.57
N GLU A 68 16.55 -6.11 -4.41
CA GLU A 68 15.37 -5.87 -5.27
C GLU A 68 14.25 -5.09 -4.56
N ASN A 69 14.33 -4.93 -3.23
CA ASN A 69 13.31 -4.23 -2.46
C ASN A 69 13.88 -3.00 -1.75
N ALA A 70 13.10 -1.91 -1.83
CA ALA A 70 13.33 -0.71 -1.07
C ALA A 70 12.05 -0.28 -0.36
N ARG A 71 12.20 0.23 0.84
CA ARG A 71 11.15 0.89 1.60
C ARG A 71 11.19 2.37 1.29
N VAL A 72 10.01 2.97 1.11
CA VAL A 72 9.87 4.40 0.87
C VAL A 72 8.88 4.98 1.85
N GLY A 73 9.02 6.27 2.14
CA GLY A 73 8.11 6.98 3.03
C GLY A 73 8.25 8.49 2.91
N VAL A 74 7.53 9.19 3.79
CA VAL A 74 7.61 10.64 3.96
C VAL A 74 8.38 10.98 5.23
N ASP A 75 9.10 12.10 5.21
CA ASP A 75 9.89 12.55 6.36
C ASP A 75 9.02 13.14 7.47
N GLY A 76 9.64 13.39 8.63
CA GLY A 76 8.97 13.95 9.79
C GLY A 76 8.41 15.36 9.55
N PHE A 77 9.01 16.13 8.63
CA PHE A 77 8.53 17.47 8.30
C PHE A 77 7.19 17.40 7.57
N ALA A 78 7.09 16.58 6.53
CA ALA A 78 5.86 16.38 5.79
C ALA A 78 4.75 15.79 6.67
N THR A 79 5.05 14.80 7.52
CA THR A 79 4.03 14.24 8.42
C THR A 79 3.55 15.26 9.45
N ASN A 80 4.45 16.09 10.00
CA ASN A 80 4.06 17.13 10.95
C ASN A 80 3.24 18.24 10.27
N LEU A 81 3.50 18.53 8.98
CA LEU A 81 2.74 19.49 8.20
C LEU A 81 1.32 19.00 7.89
N VAL A 82 1.17 17.72 7.52
CA VAL A 82 -0.15 17.09 7.26
C VAL A 82 -0.94 16.90 8.55
N GLY A 83 -0.27 16.62 9.67
CA GLY A 83 -0.89 16.37 10.96
C GLY A 83 -1.36 14.92 11.11
N LYS A 84 -2.58 14.72 11.63
CA LYS A 84 -3.16 13.39 11.80
C LYS A 84 -3.46 12.79 10.43
N ILE A 85 -2.81 11.66 10.11
CA ILE A 85 -3.07 10.95 8.86
C ILE A 85 -4.30 10.07 9.05
N ASP A 86 -5.34 10.33 8.26
CA ASP A 86 -6.59 9.56 8.29
C ASP A 86 -6.65 8.53 7.14
N HIS A 87 -6.10 8.87 5.97
CA HIS A 87 -6.07 7.97 4.82
C HIS A 87 -4.69 7.93 4.14
N ILE A 88 -4.33 6.73 3.66
CA ILE A 88 -3.13 6.51 2.82
C ILE A 88 -3.55 5.66 1.62
N ASP A 89 -3.62 6.30 0.46
CA ASP A 89 -3.81 5.63 -0.82
C ASP A 89 -2.46 5.29 -1.42
N VAL A 90 -2.21 4.02 -1.69
CA VAL A 90 -1.00 3.57 -2.40
C VAL A 90 -1.41 2.99 -3.73
N ILE A 91 -0.59 3.18 -4.77
CA ILE A 91 -0.82 2.46 -6.03
C ILE A 91 -0.86 0.94 -5.80
N GLY A 92 -1.70 0.25 -6.57
CA GLY A 92 -1.79 -1.20 -6.50
C GLY A 92 -0.45 -1.91 -6.80
N PRO A 93 -0.30 -3.17 -6.36
CA PRO A 93 0.91 -3.96 -6.60
C PRO A 93 1.16 -4.19 -8.09
N ASN A 94 2.38 -4.61 -8.44
CA ASN A 94 2.80 -4.92 -9.81
C ASN A 94 2.66 -3.73 -10.79
N ARG A 95 2.85 -2.50 -10.31
CA ARG A 95 2.84 -1.29 -11.13
C ARG A 95 4.25 -0.74 -11.28
N TRP A 96 4.63 -0.43 -12.52
CA TRP A 96 5.85 0.30 -12.81
C TRP A 96 5.67 1.78 -12.51
N VAL A 97 6.57 2.34 -11.70
CA VAL A 97 6.63 3.77 -11.40
C VAL A 97 7.95 4.37 -11.85
N ARG A 98 7.91 5.65 -12.19
CA ARG A 98 9.10 6.47 -12.51
C ARG A 98 9.24 7.59 -11.49
N GLN A 99 10.44 8.13 -11.35
CA GLN A 99 10.67 9.32 -10.52
C GLN A 99 9.72 10.46 -10.95
N GLY A 100 9.15 11.14 -9.96
CA GLY A 100 8.15 12.20 -10.18
C GLY A 100 6.73 11.72 -10.40
N GLN A 101 6.49 10.41 -10.56
CA GLN A 101 5.14 9.85 -10.59
C GLN A 101 4.58 9.67 -9.17
N ARG A 102 3.26 9.75 -9.06
CA ARG A 102 2.55 9.57 -7.80
C ARG A 102 2.58 8.11 -7.36
N LEU A 103 3.22 7.84 -6.23
CA LEU A 103 3.27 6.52 -5.60
C LEU A 103 2.17 6.34 -4.53
N ALA A 104 1.96 7.38 -3.73
CA ALA A 104 0.97 7.38 -2.66
C ALA A 104 0.37 8.79 -2.48
N THR A 105 -0.82 8.84 -1.90
CA THR A 105 -1.50 10.05 -1.44
C THR A 105 -1.82 9.89 0.04
N ILE A 106 -1.49 10.91 0.82
CA ILE A 106 -1.71 10.96 2.26
C ILE A 106 -2.68 12.11 2.51
N SER A 107 -3.78 11.85 3.23
CA SER A 107 -4.77 12.86 3.58
C SER A 107 -5.09 12.88 5.07
N SER A 108 -5.54 14.05 5.51
CA SER A 108 -5.91 14.42 6.86
C SER A 108 -7.29 15.08 6.79
N GLY A 109 -8.24 14.61 7.59
CA GLY A 109 -9.66 14.99 7.54
C GLY A 109 -10.50 14.13 6.59
N ASP A 110 -11.79 14.00 6.92
CA ASP A 110 -12.83 13.29 6.15
C ASP A 110 -13.35 14.16 4.98
N THR A 111 -12.51 14.50 4.01
CA THR A 111 -12.95 15.16 2.75
C THR A 111 -12.55 14.38 1.52
#